data_AF-A0A949GRU5-F1
#
_entry.id   AF-A0A949GRU5-F1
#
_cell.length_a   1.000
_cell.length_b   1.000
_cell.length_c   1.000
_cell.angle_alpha   90.00
_cell.angle_beta   90.00
_cell.angle_gamma   90.00
#
_symmetry.space_group_name_H-M   'P 1'
#
loop_
_entity.id
_entity.type
_entity.pdbx_description
1 polymer ?
#
loop_
_entity_poly.entity_id
_entity_poly.type
_entity_poly.pdbx_seq_one_letter_code
_entity_poly.pdbx_strand_id
1 'polypeptide(L)'
;MSAPSNRATVPVSLGFRAGRGGSVVVGVADGRAPRVVLSTFLATAAEGDRLALEPYHVAFETERGPRGEVSAAAAVAEGRKRQEQLAVAGLEEIVRRLREARYEPVVAALLVNRAGWITDLLEYSLFAPEHPAVAEGLAVRDALRFALDRCGIKIVETDEKSLH
;
A
#
# COMPACT_ATOMS: atom_id res chain seq x y z
N MET A 1 -8.89 1.64 -46.74
CA MET A 1 -9.03 1.30 -45.32
C MET A 1 -7.64 1.41 -44.68
N SER A 2 -7.38 2.49 -43.95
CA SER A 2 -6.08 2.69 -43.29
C SER A 2 -6.01 1.82 -42.03
N ALA A 3 -4.92 1.09 -41.85
CA ALA A 3 -4.65 0.31 -40.64
C ALA A 3 -4.71 1.24 -39.40
N PRO A 4 -5.23 0.76 -38.25
CA PRO A 4 -5.20 1.55 -37.02
C PRO A 4 -3.75 1.87 -36.67
N SER A 5 -3.42 3.15 -36.54
CA SER A 5 -2.08 3.57 -36.14
C SER A 5 -1.79 2.99 -34.76
N ASN A 6 -0.81 2.09 -34.68
CA ASN A 6 -0.29 1.55 -33.44
C ASN A 6 0.48 2.66 -32.69
N ARG A 7 -0.24 3.60 -32.06
CA ARG A 7 0.37 4.61 -31.20
C ARG A 7 0.89 3.89 -29.95
N ALA A 8 2.20 3.91 -29.78
CA ALA A 8 2.88 3.34 -28.62
C ALA A 8 2.30 3.89 -27.31
N THR A 9 2.14 3.03 -26.31
CA THR A 9 1.79 3.42 -24.94
C THR A 9 2.94 4.22 -24.32
N VAL A 10 2.60 5.17 -23.45
CA VAL A 10 3.59 6.00 -22.76
C VAL A 10 3.93 5.36 -21.41
N PRO A 11 5.20 5.06 -21.11
CA PRO A 11 5.57 4.49 -19.82
C PRO A 11 5.35 5.48 -18.67
N VAL A 12 4.87 4.95 -17.54
CA VAL A 12 4.61 5.69 -16.31
C VAL A 12 5.30 5.01 -15.13
N SER A 13 5.96 5.81 -14.31
CA SER A 13 6.44 5.41 -12.99
C SER A 13 5.42 5.80 -11.93
N LEU A 14 5.16 4.91 -10.97
CA LEU A 14 4.25 5.17 -9.86
C LEU A 14 5.05 5.45 -8.59
N GLY A 15 4.68 6.47 -7.82
CA GLY A 15 5.23 6.78 -6.50
C GLY A 15 4.18 6.54 -5.42
N PHE A 16 4.56 5.86 -4.34
CA PHE A 16 3.67 5.50 -3.23
C PHE A 16 4.20 6.05 -1.91
N ARG A 17 3.33 6.76 -1.17
CA ARG A 17 3.57 7.14 0.23
C ARG A 17 2.47 6.54 1.10
N ALA A 18 2.81 5.46 1.80
CA ALA A 18 1.92 4.82 2.75
C ALA A 18 1.70 5.68 4.00
N GLY A 19 0.45 5.73 4.44
CA GLY A 19 0.02 6.23 5.73
C GLY A 19 -1.06 5.30 6.30
N ARG A 20 -1.58 5.63 7.47
CA ARG A 20 -2.69 4.86 8.04
C ARG A 20 -3.89 4.86 7.09
N GLY A 21 -4.43 3.67 6.81
CA GLY A 21 -5.62 3.48 5.96
C GLY A 21 -5.40 3.55 4.45
N GLY A 22 -4.18 3.82 3.97
CA GLY A 22 -3.89 3.77 2.53
C GLY A 22 -2.62 4.49 2.08
N SER A 23 -2.53 4.75 0.79
CA SER A 23 -1.38 5.40 0.16
C SER A 23 -1.81 6.54 -0.73
N VAL A 24 -1.07 7.64 -0.68
CA VAL A 24 -1.05 8.57 -1.81
C VAL A 24 -0.29 7.88 -2.95
N VAL A 25 -0.85 7.95 -4.16
CA VAL A 25 -0.26 7.37 -5.38
C VAL A 25 -0.15 8.46 -6.43
N VAL A 26 1.06 8.64 -6.96
CA VAL A 26 1.36 9.61 -8.03
C VAL A 26 1.92 8.85 -9.22
N GLY A 27 1.37 9.08 -10.41
CA GLY A 27 1.92 8.56 -11.66
C GLY A 27 2.63 9.66 -12.43
N VAL A 28 3.88 9.41 -12.82
CA VAL A 28 4.69 10.33 -13.64
C VAL A 28 5.00 9.66 -14.97
N ALA A 29 4.54 10.27 -16.06
CA ALA A 29 4.86 9.83 -17.41
C ALA A 29 6.22 10.37 -17.83
N ASP A 30 7.02 9.49 -18.44
CA ASP A 30 8.29 9.89 -19.05
C ASP A 30 8.04 10.31 -20.51
N GLY A 31 8.62 11.44 -20.88
CA GLY A 31 8.41 12.12 -22.16
C GLY A 31 9.51 13.17 -22.37
N ARG A 32 9.25 14.21 -23.17
CA ARG A 32 10.22 15.32 -23.30
C ARG A 32 10.48 16.05 -21.98
N ALA A 33 9.50 16.02 -21.07
CA ALA A 33 9.61 16.50 -19.69
C ALA A 33 8.70 15.63 -18.79
N PRO A 34 9.09 15.36 -17.53
CA PRO A 34 8.26 14.61 -16.60
C PRO A 34 6.92 15.30 -16.37
N ARG A 35 5.82 14.53 -16.42
CA ARG A 35 4.48 15.06 -16.17
C ARG A 35 3.71 14.14 -15.23
N VAL A 36 3.07 14.73 -14.22
CA VAL A 36 2.10 14.02 -13.38
C VAL A 36 0.85 13.73 -14.20
N VAL A 37 0.49 12.45 -14.29
CA VAL A 37 -0.67 11.94 -15.04
C VAL A 37 -1.69 11.23 -14.15
N LEU A 38 -1.33 10.98 -12.90
CA LEU A 38 -2.18 10.42 -11.87
C LEU A 38 -1.80 11.05 -10.52
N SER A 39 -2.80 11.44 -9.74
CA SER A 39 -2.67 11.74 -8.32
C SER A 39 -3.95 11.29 -7.64
N THR A 40 -3.86 10.25 -6.81
CA THR A 40 -5.02 9.64 -6.18
C THR A 40 -4.67 9.07 -4.81
N PHE A 41 -5.68 8.77 -4.02
CA PHE A 41 -5.55 7.96 -2.81
C PHE A 41 -5.96 6.52 -3.11
N LEU A 42 -5.14 5.56 -2.72
CA LEU A 42 -5.41 4.12 -2.73
C LEU A 42 -5.72 3.71 -1.30
N ALA A 43 -6.99 3.45 -1.02
CA ALA A 43 -7.44 3.01 0.30
C ALA A 43 -7.06 1.54 0.55
N THR A 44 -6.64 1.22 1.77
CA THR A 44 -6.45 -0.15 2.26
C THR A 44 -7.45 -0.53 3.34
N ALA A 45 -8.38 0.36 3.69
CA ALA A 45 -9.54 0.02 4.49
C ALA A 45 -10.81 0.62 3.85
N ALA A 46 -11.91 -0.13 3.88
CA ALA A 46 -13.21 0.40 3.51
C ALA A 46 -13.70 1.38 4.57
N GLU A 47 -14.60 2.29 4.19
CA GLU A 47 -15.25 3.18 5.15
C GLU A 47 -15.96 2.35 6.24
N GLY A 48 -15.65 2.66 7.50
CA GLY A 48 -16.17 1.93 8.66
C GLY A 48 -15.48 0.60 8.97
N ASP A 49 -14.56 0.08 8.13
CA ASP A 49 -13.82 -1.15 8.42
C ASP A 49 -12.64 -0.87 9.35
N ARG A 50 -12.96 -0.74 10.64
CA ARG A 50 -11.97 -0.50 11.70
C ARG A 50 -10.89 -1.58 11.75
N LEU A 51 -11.25 -2.84 11.48
CA LEU A 51 -10.32 -3.97 11.57
C LEU A 51 -9.25 -3.91 10.48
N ALA A 52 -9.58 -3.43 9.27
CA ALA A 52 -8.60 -3.16 8.23
C ALA A 52 -7.88 -1.81 8.43
N LEU A 53 -8.53 -0.82 9.03
CA LEU A 53 -7.95 0.51 9.23
C LEU A 53 -6.87 0.54 10.32
N GLU A 54 -7.08 -0.22 11.40
CA GLU A 54 -6.20 -0.25 12.56
C GLU A 54 -6.12 -1.64 13.25
N PRO A 55 -5.72 -2.70 12.52
CA PRO A 55 -5.65 -4.07 13.05
C PRO A 55 -4.87 -4.20 14.36
N TYR A 56 -3.75 -3.49 14.53
CA TYR A 56 -2.94 -3.58 15.76
C TYR A 56 -3.54 -2.80 16.91
N HIS A 57 -4.23 -1.69 16.63
CA HIS A 57 -4.99 -0.98 17.65
C HIS A 57 -6.16 -1.83 18.16
N VAL A 58 -6.89 -2.50 17.26
CA VAL A 58 -7.96 -3.45 17.63
C VAL A 58 -7.41 -4.63 18.43
N ALA A 59 -6.26 -5.17 18.02
CA ALA A 59 -5.59 -6.26 18.74
C ALA A 59 -5.19 -5.88 20.16
N PHE A 60 -4.75 -4.63 20.37
CA PHE A 60 -4.45 -4.09 21.69
C PHE A 60 -5.70 -3.96 22.59
N GLU A 61 -6.81 -3.47 22.04
CA GLU A 61 -8.08 -3.28 22.77
C GLU A 61 -8.81 -4.59 23.08
N THR A 62 -8.48 -5.68 22.39
CA THR A 62 -9.16 -6.96 22.57
C THR A 62 -8.85 -7.55 23.95
N GLU A 63 -9.89 -7.80 24.78
CA GLU A 63 -9.73 -8.41 26.09
C GLU A 63 -8.94 -9.71 26.02
N ARG A 64 -7.86 -9.77 26.82
CA ARG A 64 -7.02 -10.95 26.94
C ARG A 64 -7.77 -11.98 27.78
N GLY A 65 -8.27 -13.04 27.15
CA GLY A 65 -8.82 -14.19 27.87
C GLY A 65 -7.75 -14.83 28.80
N PRO A 66 -8.12 -15.73 29.72
CA PRO A 66 -7.22 -16.32 30.72
C PRO A 66 -6.03 -17.12 30.16
N ARG A 67 -5.95 -17.32 28.83
CA ARG A 67 -4.80 -17.89 28.12
C ARG A 67 -4.28 -17.02 26.96
N GLY A 68 -4.75 -15.78 26.81
CA GLY A 68 -4.16 -14.72 25.98
C GLY A 68 -3.96 -14.90 24.46
N GLU A 69 -4.09 -16.12 23.90
CA GLU A 69 -3.31 -16.45 22.69
C GLU A 69 -4.09 -16.52 21.36
N VAL A 70 -5.43 -16.43 21.35
CA VAL A 70 -6.22 -16.75 20.12
C VAL A 70 -7.03 -15.59 19.52
N SER A 71 -7.24 -14.44 20.19
CA SER A 71 -8.09 -13.37 19.64
C SER A 71 -7.35 -12.25 18.91
N ALA A 72 -6.20 -11.79 19.43
CA ALA A 72 -5.46 -10.65 18.88
C ALA A 72 -4.78 -10.97 17.54
N ALA A 73 -4.06 -12.09 17.47
CA ALA A 73 -3.36 -12.51 16.25
C ALA A 73 -4.34 -12.80 15.10
N ALA A 74 -5.48 -13.44 15.39
CA ALA A 74 -6.51 -13.72 14.41
C ALA A 74 -7.18 -12.43 13.89
N ALA A 75 -7.44 -11.46 14.77
CA ALA A 75 -7.95 -10.15 14.39
C ALA A 75 -6.97 -9.40 13.46
N VAL A 76 -5.68 -9.38 13.81
CA VAL A 76 -4.64 -8.78 12.94
C VAL A 76 -4.60 -9.49 11.60
N ALA A 77 -4.54 -10.82 11.58
CA ALA A 77 -4.47 -11.58 10.33
C ALA A 77 -5.66 -11.29 9.41
N GLU A 78 -6.87 -11.23 9.96
CA GLU A 78 -8.08 -10.89 9.20
C GLU A 78 -8.07 -9.45 8.69
N GLY A 79 -7.68 -8.48 9.53
CA GLY A 79 -7.54 -7.07 9.12
C GLY A 79 -6.52 -6.88 8.00
N ARG A 80 -5.35 -7.52 8.15
CA ARG A 80 -4.27 -7.52 7.14
C ARG A 80 -4.72 -8.12 5.81
N LYS A 81 -5.45 -9.24 5.85
CA LYS A 81 -6.01 -9.86 4.64
C LYS A 81 -6.97 -8.92 3.89
N ARG A 82 -7.82 -8.19 4.62
CA ARG A 82 -8.72 -7.19 4.02
C ARG A 82 -7.95 -6.02 3.42
N GLN A 83 -6.89 -5.56 4.09
CA GLN A 83 -5.99 -4.54 3.55
C GLN A 83 -5.38 -4.97 2.21
N GLU A 84 -4.84 -6.19 2.15
CA GLU A 84 -4.26 -6.74 0.92
C GLU A 84 -5.30 -6.82 -0.21
N GLN A 85 -6.50 -7.31 0.08
CA GLN A 85 -7.57 -7.42 -0.91
C GLN A 85 -7.97 -6.06 -1.48
N LEU A 86 -8.16 -5.05 -0.62
CA LEU A 86 -8.52 -3.72 -1.07
C LEU A 86 -7.37 -3.02 -1.79
N ALA A 87 -6.12 -3.23 -1.35
CA ALA A 87 -4.94 -2.70 -2.02
C ALA A 87 -4.78 -3.25 -3.44
N VAL A 88 -4.99 -4.56 -3.63
CA VAL A 88 -4.99 -5.20 -4.95
C VAL A 88 -6.06 -4.59 -5.83
N ALA A 89 -7.32 -4.57 -5.37
CA ALA A 89 -8.43 -4.03 -6.15
C ALA A 89 -8.22 -2.56 -6.53
N GLY A 90 -7.74 -1.74 -5.59
CA GLY A 90 -7.44 -0.33 -5.82
C GLY A 90 -6.31 -0.12 -6.83
N LEU A 91 -5.27 -0.95 -6.78
CA LEU A 91 -4.15 -0.88 -7.73
C LEU A 91 -4.56 -1.36 -9.12
N GLU A 92 -5.32 -2.46 -9.22
CA GLU A 92 -5.86 -2.94 -10.50
C GLU A 92 -6.70 -1.87 -11.19
N GLU A 93 -7.54 -1.16 -10.43
CA GLU A 93 -8.33 -0.04 -10.92
C GLU A 93 -7.47 1.12 -11.42
N ILE A 94 -6.40 1.46 -10.69
CA ILE A 94 -5.43 2.47 -11.13
C ILE A 94 -4.75 2.06 -12.44
N VAL A 95 -4.27 0.82 -12.53
CA VAL A 95 -3.61 0.27 -13.72
C VAL A 95 -4.57 0.29 -14.91
N ARG A 96 -5.83 -0.13 -14.71
CA ARG A 96 -6.87 -0.08 -15.73
C ARG A 96 -7.08 1.33 -16.26
N ARG A 97 -7.26 2.32 -15.38
CA ARG A 97 -7.44 3.74 -15.76
C ARG A 97 -6.24 4.29 -16.53
N LEU A 98 -5.02 3.95 -16.12
CA LEU A 98 -3.81 4.37 -16.81
C LEU A 98 -3.75 3.78 -18.24
N ARG A 99 -4.05 2.48 -18.39
CA ARG A 99 -4.07 1.80 -19.69
C ARG A 99 -5.14 2.36 -20.63
N GLU A 100 -6.32 2.66 -20.11
CA GLU A 100 -7.40 3.36 -20.85
C GLU A 100 -6.94 4.73 -21.35
N ALA A 101 -6.14 5.43 -20.54
CA ALA A 101 -5.49 6.69 -20.90
C ALA A 101 -4.20 6.53 -21.73
N ARG A 102 -3.89 5.32 -22.23
CA ARG A 102 -2.71 4.97 -23.05
C ARG A 102 -1.37 5.09 -22.31
N TYR A 103 -1.38 4.97 -20.99
CA TYR A 103 -0.19 4.85 -20.17
C TYR A 103 0.06 3.40 -19.74
N GLU A 104 1.32 3.00 -19.64
CA GLU A 104 1.72 1.69 -19.11
C GLU A 104 2.56 1.86 -17.84
N PRO A 105 2.09 1.41 -16.67
CA PRO A 105 2.90 1.38 -15.44
C PRO A 105 4.07 0.40 -15.60
N VAL A 106 5.31 0.86 -15.45
CA VAL A 106 6.52 0.02 -15.64
C VAL A 106 7.32 -0.21 -14.36
N VAL A 107 7.20 0.70 -13.39
CA VAL A 107 7.91 0.62 -12.11
C VAL A 107 7.13 1.37 -11.03
N ALA A 108 7.23 0.90 -9.80
CA ALA A 108 6.72 1.56 -8.61
C ALA A 108 7.86 1.89 -7.64
N ALA A 109 7.96 3.16 -7.25
CA ALA A 109 8.76 3.61 -6.13
C ALA A 109 7.90 3.62 -4.86
N LEU A 110 8.25 2.79 -3.87
CA LEU A 110 7.61 2.77 -2.56
C LEU A 110 8.49 3.49 -1.54
N LEU A 111 7.95 4.55 -0.94
CA LEU A 111 8.64 5.26 0.14
C LEU A 111 8.60 4.42 1.41
N VAL A 112 9.79 4.14 1.93
CA VAL A 112 10.00 3.41 3.18
C VAL A 112 10.64 4.35 4.22
N ASN A 113 10.39 4.06 5.50
CA ASN A 113 11.15 4.65 6.60
C ASN A 113 12.05 3.58 7.22
N ARG A 114 13.04 4.01 8.01
CA ARG A 114 13.99 3.12 8.71
C ARG A 114 13.40 2.41 9.94
N ALA A 115 12.14 2.00 9.90
CA ALA A 115 11.54 1.14 10.93
C ALA A 115 11.79 -0.36 10.67
N GLY A 116 12.75 -0.71 9.82
CA GLY A 116 13.10 -2.10 9.49
C GLY A 116 13.68 -2.93 10.64
N TRP A 117 13.85 -2.33 11.83
CA TRP A 117 14.19 -3.04 13.06
C TRP A 117 12.97 -3.69 13.74
N ILE A 118 11.75 -3.34 13.34
CA ILE A 118 10.53 -3.97 13.86
C ILE A 118 10.26 -5.24 13.06
N THR A 119 10.57 -6.40 13.64
CA THR A 119 10.43 -7.70 12.98
C THR A 119 9.08 -8.38 13.25
N ASP A 120 8.46 -8.07 14.39
CA ASP A 120 7.11 -8.51 14.75
C ASP A 120 6.26 -7.30 15.12
N LEU A 121 5.31 -6.96 14.24
CA LEU A 121 4.44 -5.80 14.42
C LEU A 121 3.43 -6.01 15.55
N LEU A 122 2.97 -7.25 15.77
CA LEU A 122 2.01 -7.56 16.82
C LEU A 122 2.69 -7.50 18.19
N GLU A 123 3.84 -8.16 18.33
CA GLU A 123 4.62 -8.09 19.57
C GLU A 123 4.98 -6.64 19.91
N TYR A 124 5.46 -5.88 18.93
CA TYR A 124 5.78 -4.46 19.09
C TYR A 124 4.57 -3.63 19.56
N SER A 125 3.41 -3.78 18.92
CA SER A 125 2.20 -3.05 19.30
C SER A 125 1.64 -3.44 20.66
N LEU A 126 1.86 -4.69 21.10
CA LEU A 126 1.47 -5.14 22.44
C LEU A 126 2.44 -4.66 23.53
N PHE A 127 3.72 -4.44 23.19
CA PHE A 127 4.76 -3.95 24.09
C PHE A 127 4.75 -2.43 24.25
N ALA A 128 4.50 -1.68 23.17
CA ALA A 128 4.54 -0.21 23.13
C ALA A 128 3.17 0.37 22.68
N PRO A 129 2.18 0.44 23.57
CA PRO A 129 0.80 0.85 23.25
C PRO A 129 0.65 2.30 22.79
N GLU A 130 1.65 3.14 23.00
CA GLU A 130 1.74 4.51 22.49
C GLU A 130 2.13 4.60 20.99
N HIS A 131 2.53 3.49 20.36
CA HIS A 131 3.01 3.45 18.97
C HIS A 131 2.27 2.56 17.93
N PRO A 132 0.97 2.20 18.06
CA PRO A 132 0.25 1.45 17.03
C PRO A 132 0.32 2.08 15.64
N ALA A 133 0.33 3.41 15.55
CA ALA A 133 0.33 4.13 14.27
C ALA A 133 1.54 3.78 13.36
N VAL A 134 2.69 3.43 13.95
CA VAL A 134 3.87 2.98 13.19
C VAL A 134 3.61 1.59 12.59
N ALA A 135 3.07 0.67 13.39
CA ALA A 135 2.73 -0.68 12.94
C ALA A 135 1.65 -0.65 11.85
N GLU A 136 0.65 0.23 11.98
CA GLU A 136 -0.37 0.41 10.94
C GLU A 136 0.22 0.92 9.62
N GLY A 137 1.12 1.91 9.69
CA GLY A 137 1.80 2.40 8.50
C GLY A 137 2.66 1.33 7.83
N LEU A 138 3.30 0.45 8.61
CA LEU A 138 4.07 -0.68 8.09
C LEU A 138 3.17 -1.74 7.44
N ALA A 139 2.01 -2.04 8.04
CA ALA A 139 1.05 -2.96 7.44
C ALA A 139 0.50 -2.49 6.10
N VAL A 140 0.23 -1.19 5.97
CA VAL A 140 -0.15 -0.63 4.66
C VAL A 140 0.96 -0.81 3.64
N ARG A 141 2.24 -0.64 4.01
CA ARG A 141 3.35 -0.88 3.06
C ARG A 141 3.43 -2.33 2.62
N ASP A 142 3.25 -3.28 3.54
CA ASP A 142 3.21 -4.69 3.18
C ASP A 142 2.05 -5.01 2.25
N ALA A 143 0.86 -4.46 2.50
CA ALA A 143 -0.29 -4.60 1.60
C ALA A 143 0.00 -4.01 0.20
N LEU A 144 0.73 -2.89 0.11
CA LEU A 144 1.16 -2.32 -1.17
C LEU A 144 2.20 -3.19 -1.88
N ARG A 145 3.17 -3.74 -1.16
CA ARG A 145 4.15 -4.69 -1.72
C ARG A 145 3.44 -5.89 -2.33
N PHE A 146 2.49 -6.46 -1.58
CA PHE A 146 1.66 -7.56 -2.05
C PHE A 146 0.86 -7.16 -3.30
N ALA A 147 0.19 -6.00 -3.29
CA ALA A 147 -0.59 -5.54 -4.44
C ALA A 147 0.27 -5.31 -5.70
N LEU A 148 1.44 -4.69 -5.53
CA LEU A 148 2.38 -4.41 -6.62
C LEU A 148 2.93 -5.71 -7.23
N ASP A 149 3.31 -6.67 -6.41
CA ASP A 149 3.71 -8.02 -6.84
C ASP A 149 2.58 -8.72 -7.61
N ARG A 150 1.36 -8.70 -7.08
CA ARG A 150 0.17 -9.25 -7.75
C ARG A 150 -0.13 -8.61 -9.11
N CYS A 151 0.13 -7.31 -9.25
CA CYS A 151 -0.02 -6.60 -10.51
C CYS A 151 1.18 -6.75 -11.46
N GLY A 152 2.23 -7.48 -11.06
CA GLY A 152 3.44 -7.68 -11.85
C GLY A 152 4.27 -6.40 -12.04
N ILE A 153 4.14 -5.42 -11.13
CA ILE A 153 4.85 -4.14 -11.21
C ILE A 153 6.14 -4.24 -10.39
N LYS A 154 7.28 -3.99 -11.05
CA LYS A 154 8.58 -3.96 -10.38
C LYS A 154 8.60 -2.87 -9.30
N ILE A 155 9.03 -3.23 -8.09
CA ILE A 155 9.15 -2.33 -6.95
C ILE A 155 10.59 -1.86 -6.80
N VAL A 156 10.76 -0.57 -6.50
CA VAL A 156 12.00 0.04 -6.00
C VAL A 156 11.66 0.69 -4.66
N GLU A 157 12.32 0.29 -3.59
CA GLU A 157 12.15 0.93 -2.29
C GLU A 157 13.12 2.10 -2.15
N THR A 158 12.66 3.21 -1.58
CA THR A 158 13.48 4.41 -1.36
C THR A 158 13.20 4.97 0.03
N ASP A 159 14.26 5.20 0.80
CA ASP A 159 14.17 5.86 2.10
C ASP A 159 13.73 7.32 1.91
N GLU A 160 12.67 7.74 2.59
CA GLU A 160 12.14 9.10 2.51
C GLU A 160 13.23 10.15 2.81
N LYS A 161 14.18 9.84 3.70
CA LYS A 161 15.30 10.73 4.04
C LYS A 161 16.37 10.86 2.95
N SER A 162 16.37 9.97 1.95
CA SER A 162 17.34 10.00 0.84
C SER A 162 16.86 10.88 -0.33
N LEU A 163 15.69 11.51 -0.21
CA LEU A 163 15.10 12.39 -1.23
C LEU A 163 15.49 13.88 -1.05
N HIS A 164 16.38 14.19 -0.11
CA HIS A 164 16.86 15.54 0.21
C HIS A 164 18.26 15.81 -0.35
#